data_AF-A0A9C8DGE2-F1
#
_entry.id   AF-A0A9C8DGE2-F1
#
_cell.length_a   1.000
_cell.length_b   1.000
_cell.length_c   1.000
_cell.angle_alpha   90.00
_cell.angle_beta   90.00
_cell.angle_gamma   90.00
#
_symmetry.space_group_name_H-M   'P 1'
#
loop_
_entity.id
_entity.type
_entity.pdbx_description
1 polymer ?
#
loop_
_entity_poly.entity_id
_entity_poly.type
_entity_poly.pdbx_seq_one_letter_code
_entity_poly.pdbx_strand_id
1 'polypeptide(L)'
;MFGPLGKKLIAHVSIGGFPISFDLITIIMSWIVIALLVIFALILRRSLRQEVDEKPNRVQALLDALIDLIKSQLTSSFSSDRLARELFPFIATLFMFILASNLISVIPYFESPTKDLNVTFSFGLLVFFMSQFFAMRR
;
A
#
# COMPACT_ATOMS: atom_id res chain seq x y z
N MET A 1 -23.38 -9.31 -22.03
CA MET A 1 -24.09 -8.70 -20.89
C MET A 1 -23.10 -7.76 -20.19
N PHE A 2 -22.74 -6.65 -20.85
CA PHE A 2 -21.78 -5.66 -20.37
C PHE A 2 -22.46 -4.29 -20.51
N GLY A 3 -22.95 -3.75 -19.39
CA GLY A 3 -23.61 -2.45 -19.36
C GLY A 3 -22.57 -1.32 -19.50
N PRO A 4 -22.90 -0.21 -20.18
CA PRO A 4 -22.05 0.96 -20.27
C PRO A 4 -22.20 1.74 -18.96
N LEU A 5 -21.43 1.37 -17.93
CA LEU A 5 -21.52 1.99 -16.61
C LEU A 5 -20.19 2.61 -16.21
N GLY A 6 -20.26 3.93 -16.00
CA GLY A 6 -19.19 4.75 -15.45
C GLY A 6 -18.46 5.51 -16.54
N LYS A 7 -18.91 6.73 -16.83
CA LYS A 7 -18.04 7.75 -17.42
C LYS A 7 -16.80 7.80 -16.53
N LYS A 8 -15.66 7.25 -16.97
CA LYS A 8 -14.39 7.49 -16.29
C LYS A 8 -14.23 9.00 -16.26
N LEU A 9 -14.24 9.60 -15.07
CA LEU A 9 -13.99 11.02 -14.93
C LEU A 9 -12.49 11.19 -15.08
N ILE A 10 -12.06 11.24 -16.34
CA ILE A 10 -10.67 11.41 -16.71
C ILE A 10 -10.44 12.91 -16.82
N ALA A 11 -9.72 13.47 -15.86
CA ALA A 11 -9.20 14.81 -15.99
C ALA A 11 -8.01 14.77 -16.96
N HIS A 12 -8.18 15.40 -18.13
CA HIS A 12 -7.09 15.58 -19.07
C HIS A 12 -6.31 16.85 -18.71
N VAL A 13 -5.06 16.68 -18.32
CA VAL A 13 -4.13 17.77 -18.07
C VAL A 13 -3.01 17.65 -19.10
N SER A 14 -2.86 18.65 -19.96
CA SER A 14 -1.73 18.70 -20.88
C SER A 14 -0.57 19.42 -20.19
N ILE A 15 0.49 18.68 -19.86
CA ILE A 15 1.73 19.24 -19.34
C ILE A 15 2.79 19.09 -20.45
N GLY A 16 3.28 20.21 -20.97
CA GLY A 16 4.35 20.21 -21.97
C GLY A 16 4.01 19.53 -23.32
N GLY A 17 2.71 19.42 -23.67
CA GLY A 17 2.26 18.77 -24.91
C GLY A 17 1.91 17.29 -24.78
N PHE A 18 2.11 16.68 -23.62
CA PHE A 18 1.71 15.30 -23.35
C PHE A 18 0.34 15.26 -22.62
N PRO A 19 -0.65 14.50 -23.12
CA PRO A 19 -1.94 14.37 -22.45
C PRO A 19 -1.82 13.43 -21.25
N ILE A 20 -1.74 13.99 -20.04
CA ILE A 20 -1.77 13.22 -18.80
C ILE A 20 -3.23 13.09 -18.36
N SER A 21 -3.66 11.85 -18.16
CA SER A 21 -5.05 11.51 -17.85
C SER A 21 -5.14 11.02 -16.42
N PHE A 22 -5.83 11.76 -15.56
CA PHE A 22 -6.04 11.37 -14.16
C PHE A 22 -7.46 10.84 -13.97
N ASP A 23 -7.59 9.59 -13.52
CA ASP A 23 -8.88 9.01 -13.17
C ASP A 23 -9.24 9.38 -11.73
N LEU A 24 -10.30 10.18 -11.55
CA LEU A 24 -10.75 10.60 -10.22
C LEU A 24 -11.17 9.41 -9.34
N ILE A 25 -11.64 8.32 -9.96
CA ILE A 25 -12.03 7.09 -9.23
C ILE A 25 -10.79 6.48 -8.59
N THR A 26 -9.68 6.40 -9.33
CA THR A 26 -8.39 5.92 -8.81
C THR A 26 -7.93 6.78 -7.63
N ILE A 27 -8.07 8.10 -7.72
CA ILE A 27 -7.68 9.02 -6.64
C ILE A 27 -8.52 8.74 -5.39
N ILE A 28 -9.86 8.72 -5.52
CA ILE A 28 -10.77 8.47 -4.40
C ILE A 28 -10.48 7.11 -3.75
N MET A 29 -10.31 6.06 -4.55
CA MET A 29 -9.99 4.72 -4.05
C MET A 29 -8.62 4.69 -3.34
N SER A 30 -7.63 5.43 -3.84
CA SER A 30 -6.32 5.55 -3.17
C SER A 30 -6.47 6.16 -1.78
N TRP A 31 -7.28 7.22 -1.64
CA TRP A 31 -7.56 7.85 -0.35
C TRP A 31 -8.30 6.91 0.61
N ILE A 32 -9.25 6.11 0.11
CA ILE A 32 -9.95 5.09 0.90
C ILE A 32 -8.95 4.05 1.45
N VAL A 33 -8.06 3.54 0.59
CA VAL A 33 -7.03 2.58 1.00
C VAL A 33 -6.08 3.21 2.03
N ILE A 34 -5.66 4.46 1.83
CA ILE A 34 -4.81 5.19 2.79
C ILE A 34 -5.53 5.33 4.14
N ALA A 35 -6.79 5.75 4.14
CA ALA A 35 -7.57 5.89 5.37
C ALA A 35 -7.70 4.55 6.12
N LEU A 36 -7.96 3.47 5.39
CA LEU A 36 -8.04 2.12 5.96
C LEU A 36 -6.71 1.69 6.59
N LEU A 37 -5.59 1.94 5.91
CA LEU A 37 -4.25 1.65 6.45
C LEU A 37 -3.91 2.48 7.68
N VAL A 38 -4.29 3.76 7.70
CA VAL A 38 -4.10 4.63 8.87
C VAL A 38 -4.93 4.13 10.05
N ILE A 39 -6.19 3.77 9.83
CA ILE A 39 -7.05 3.18 10.88
C ILE A 39 -6.44 1.88 11.39
N PHE A 40 -6.01 0.99 10.48
CA PHE A 40 -5.35 -0.26 10.83
C PHE A 40 -4.09 -0.02 11.68
N ALA A 41 -3.24 0.95 11.30
CA ALA A 41 -2.05 1.33 12.06
C ALA A 41 -2.39 1.93 13.43
N LEU A 42 -3.48 2.70 13.55
CA LEU A 42 -3.94 3.26 14.83
C LEU A 42 -4.51 2.20 15.77
N ILE A 43 -5.29 1.24 15.25
CA ILE A 43 -5.78 0.08 16.01
C ILE A 43 -4.57 -0.72 16.51
N LEU A 44 -3.60 -0.96 15.64
CA LEU A 44 -2.39 -1.68 16.00
C LEU A 44 -1.59 -0.96 17.09
N ARG A 45 -1.40 0.37 16.98
CA ARG A 45 -0.72 1.17 18.00
C ARG A 45 -1.40 1.08 19.36
N ARG A 46 -2.73 0.95 19.39
CA ARG A 46 -3.51 0.75 20.63
C ARG A 46 -3.33 -0.66 21.18
N SER A 47 -3.35 -1.69 20.32
CA SER A 47 -3.14 -3.09 20.72
C SER A 47 -1.77 -3.32 21.35
N LEU A 48 -0.71 -2.74 20.78
CA LEU A 48 0.66 -2.85 21.30
C LEU A 48 0.91 -2.06 22.59
N ARG A 49 -0.03 -1.20 23.00
CA ARG A 49 0.05 -0.39 24.23
C ARG A 49 -0.76 -0.98 25.39
N GLN A 50 -1.57 -2.01 25.18
CA GLN A 50 -2.21 -2.69 26.30
C GLN A 50 -1.16 -3.43 27.12
N GLU A 51 -1.17 -3.21 28.43
CA GLU A 51 -0.32 -3.90 29.38
C GLU A 51 -0.57 -5.41 29.30
N VAL A 52 0.52 -6.16 29.45
CA VAL A 52 0.68 -7.61 29.21
C VAL A 52 -0.21 -8.51 30.11
N ASP A 53 -0.97 -7.94 31.05
CA ASP A 53 -1.69 -8.67 32.09
C ASP A 53 -3.14 -9.07 31.77
N GLU A 54 -3.73 -8.59 30.66
CA GLU A 54 -5.04 -9.09 30.19
C GLU A 54 -4.86 -10.24 29.19
N LYS A 55 -5.49 -11.39 29.46
CA LYS A 55 -5.46 -12.57 28.57
C LYS A 55 -5.69 -12.16 27.11
N PRO A 56 -4.79 -12.52 26.17
CA PRO A 56 -4.90 -12.08 24.79
C PRO A 56 -6.22 -12.55 24.19
N ASN A 57 -7.01 -11.58 23.72
CA ASN A 57 -8.27 -11.86 23.06
C ASN A 57 -7.98 -12.62 21.75
N ARG A 58 -8.83 -13.58 21.34
CA ARG A 58 -8.59 -14.40 20.13
C ARG A 58 -8.33 -13.57 18.87
N VAL A 59 -8.94 -12.38 18.79
CA VAL A 59 -8.75 -11.42 17.70
C VAL A 59 -7.36 -10.77 17.75
N GLN A 60 -6.82 -10.50 18.94
CA GLN A 60 -5.46 -9.95 19.10
C GLN A 60 -4.41 -10.96 18.63
N ALA A 61 -4.54 -12.23 19.03
CA ALA A 61 -3.62 -13.29 18.60
C ALA A 61 -3.60 -13.47 17.07
N LEU A 62 -4.75 -13.32 16.41
CA LEU A 62 -4.82 -13.34 14.94
C LEU A 62 -4.13 -12.13 14.30
N LEU A 63 -4.33 -10.94 14.87
CA LEU A 63 -3.67 -9.71 14.39
C LEU A 63 -2.15 -9.81 14.54
N ASP A 64 -1.65 -10.29 15.68
CA ASP A 64 -0.22 -10.48 15.92
C ASP A 64 0.39 -11.48 14.93
N ALA A 65 -0.29 -12.61 14.69
CA ALA A 65 0.15 -13.59 13.70
C ALA A 65 0.23 -13.00 12.27
N LEU A 66 -0.74 -12.17 11.88
CA LEU A 66 -0.72 -11.47 10.58
C LEU A 66 0.45 -10.48 10.49
N ILE A 67 0.75 -9.77 11.58
CA ILE A 67 1.85 -8.80 11.61
C ILE A 67 3.19 -9.50 11.52
N ASP A 68 3.37 -10.60 12.24
CA ASP A 68 4.61 -11.37 12.19
C ASP A 68 4.81 -12.02 10.82
N LEU A 69 3.72 -12.44 10.16
CA LEU A 69 3.77 -12.88 8.76
C LEU A 69 4.25 -11.75 7.82
N ILE A 70 3.69 -10.55 7.95
CA ILE A 70 4.08 -9.40 7.13
C ILE A 70 5.55 -9.00 7.40
N LYS A 71 5.94 -8.91 8.68
CA LYS A 71 7.32 -8.57 9.08
C LYS A 71 8.33 -9.59 8.58
N SER A 72 8.02 -10.89 8.70
CA SER A 72 8.92 -11.96 8.24
C SER A 72 9.05 -11.95 6.73
N GLN A 73 7.96 -11.75 5.99
CA GLN A 73 7.99 -11.65 4.53
C GLN A 73 8.83 -10.45 4.05
N LEU A 74 8.71 -9.30 4.71
CA LEU A 74 9.48 -8.10 4.39
C LEU A 74 10.96 -8.25 4.76
N THR A 75 11.26 -8.76 5.96
CA THR A 75 12.65 -8.87 6.45
C THR A 75 13.43 -9.93 5.69
N SER A 76 12.80 -11.06 5.34
CA SER A 76 13.43 -12.12 4.53
C SER A 76 13.75 -11.70 3.10
N SER A 77 13.11 -10.64 2.60
CA SER A 77 13.35 -10.11 1.26
C SER A 77 14.66 -9.30 1.15
N PHE A 78 15.29 -8.95 2.26
CA PHE A 78 16.53 -8.19 2.26
C PHE A 78 17.75 -9.07 2.52
N SER A 79 18.80 -8.90 1.71
CA SER A 79 20.06 -9.64 1.85
C SER A 79 21.00 -9.10 2.93
N SER A 80 20.68 -7.94 3.53
CA SER A 80 21.55 -7.25 4.49
C SER A 80 20.72 -6.51 5.54
N ASP A 81 20.96 -6.80 6.82
CA ASP A 81 20.26 -6.19 7.96
C ASP A 81 20.31 -4.67 8.00
N ARG A 82 21.42 -4.08 7.53
CA ARG A 82 21.56 -2.62 7.48
C ARG A 82 20.62 -2.01 6.45
N LEU A 83 20.58 -2.60 5.26
CA LEU A 83 19.73 -2.13 4.16
C LEU A 83 18.25 -2.43 4.45
N ALA A 84 17.98 -3.57 5.11
CA ALA A 84 16.68 -3.90 5.65
C ALA A 84 16.20 -2.78 6.58
N ARG A 85 16.96 -2.41 7.62
CA ARG A 85 16.53 -1.35 8.57
C ARG A 85 16.29 0.01 7.91
N GLU A 86 17.12 0.41 6.94
CA GLU A 86 17.00 1.70 6.27
C GLU A 86 15.80 1.75 5.28
N LEU A 87 15.52 0.65 4.56
CA LEU A 87 14.44 0.58 3.57
C LEU A 87 13.12 0.00 4.10
N PHE A 88 13.15 -0.67 5.25
CA PHE A 88 12.00 -1.35 5.83
C PHE A 88 10.75 -0.47 5.91
N PRO A 89 10.78 0.75 6.50
CA PRO A 89 9.55 1.54 6.61
C PRO A 89 8.95 1.88 5.25
N PHE A 90 9.79 2.17 4.26
CA PHE A 90 9.35 2.49 2.92
C PHE A 90 8.74 1.28 2.19
N ILE A 91 9.45 0.14 2.17
CA ILE A 91 8.96 -1.07 1.50
C ILE A 91 7.73 -1.63 2.23
N ALA A 92 7.69 -1.55 3.57
CA ALA A 92 6.54 -1.98 4.36
C ALA A 92 5.28 -1.18 4.00
N THR A 93 5.36 0.15 3.89
CA THR A 93 4.21 0.97 3.48
C THR A 93 3.76 0.66 2.07
N LEU A 94 4.69 0.52 1.12
CA LEU A 94 4.35 0.19 -0.27
C LEU A 94 3.69 -1.20 -0.37
N PHE A 95 4.25 -2.20 0.31
CA PHE A 95 3.69 -3.54 0.39
C PHE A 95 2.28 -3.53 0.97
N MET A 96 2.08 -2.86 2.11
CA MET A 96 0.77 -2.75 2.75
C MET A 96 -0.25 -2.03 1.85
N PHE A 97 0.16 -0.98 1.13
CA PHE A 97 -0.69 -0.29 0.16
C PHE A 97 -1.13 -1.19 -0.99
N ILE A 98 -0.18 -1.90 -1.61
CA ILE A 98 -0.49 -2.81 -2.72
C ILE A 98 -1.36 -3.96 -2.24
N LEU A 99 -1.05 -4.55 -1.08
CA LEU A 99 -1.83 -5.63 -0.48
C LEU A 99 -3.27 -5.18 -0.20
N ALA A 100 -3.46 -4.05 0.48
CA ALA A 100 -4.80 -3.53 0.78
C ALA A 100 -5.57 -3.15 -0.49
N SER A 101 -4.91 -2.57 -1.49
CA SER A 101 -5.50 -2.26 -2.80
C SER A 101 -5.95 -3.53 -3.54
N ASN A 102 -5.17 -4.60 -3.46
CA ASN A 102 -5.54 -5.85 -4.09
C ASN A 102 -6.69 -6.53 -3.31
N LEU A 103 -6.69 -6.46 -1.97
CA LEU A 103 -7.77 -7.02 -1.15
C LEU A 103 -9.09 -6.26 -1.33
N ILE A 104 -9.08 -4.93 -1.48
CA ILE A 104 -10.33 -4.16 -1.64
C ILE A 104 -11.04 -4.53 -2.95
N SER A 105 -10.32 -4.94 -4.00
CA SER A 105 -10.92 -5.38 -5.27
C SER A 105 -11.70 -6.70 -5.18
N VAL A 106 -11.55 -7.46 -4.09
CA VAL A 106 -12.37 -8.67 -3.85
C VAL A 106 -13.81 -8.27 -3.51
N ILE A 107 -14.01 -7.08 -2.94
CA ILE A 107 -15.35 -6.58 -2.61
C ILE A 107 -16.00 -6.06 -3.89
N PRO A 108 -17.18 -6.60 -4.29
CA PRO A 108 -17.89 -6.06 -5.44
C PRO A 108 -18.18 -4.57 -5.22
N TYR A 109 -18.19 -3.79 -6.31
CA TYR A 109 -18.31 -2.32 -6.34
C TYR A 109 -17.04 -1.52 -6.01
N PHE A 110 -15.98 -2.11 -5.47
CA PHE A 110 -14.70 -1.42 -5.26
C PHE A 110 -13.72 -1.69 -6.40
N GLU A 111 -13.02 -0.65 -6.86
CA GLU A 111 -11.96 -0.77 -7.84
C GLU A 111 -10.59 -0.57 -7.16
N SER A 112 -9.63 -1.44 -7.47
CA SER A 112 -8.28 -1.28 -6.96
C SER A 112 -7.60 -0.05 -7.57
N PRO A 113 -6.97 0.83 -6.76
CA PRO A 113 -6.09 1.88 -7.27
C PRO A 113 -4.96 1.37 -8.15
N THR A 114 -4.46 0.15 -7.92
CA THR A 114 -3.37 -0.47 -8.69
C THR A 114 -3.78 -0.91 -10.09
N LYS A 115 -5.09 -0.88 -10.41
CA LYS A 115 -5.61 -1.10 -11.76
C LYS A 115 -5.24 0.03 -12.73
N ASP A 116 -4.99 1.23 -12.21
CA ASP A 116 -4.54 2.36 -13.00
C ASP A 116 -3.03 2.23 -13.29
N LEU A 117 -2.69 2.33 -14.57
CA LEU A 117 -1.30 2.28 -15.03
C LEU A 117 -0.47 3.41 -14.41
N ASN A 118 -1.05 4.59 -14.22
CA ASN A 118 -0.35 5.74 -13.65
C ASN A 118 0.15 5.44 -12.23
N VAL A 119 -0.64 4.74 -11.42
CA VAL A 119 -0.29 4.38 -10.04
C VAL A 119 0.84 3.35 -10.05
N THR A 120 0.68 2.28 -10.83
CA THR A 120 1.69 1.21 -10.93
C THR A 120 3.01 1.72 -11.51
N PHE A 121 2.94 2.57 -12.55
CA PHE A 121 4.11 3.20 -13.16
C PHE A 121 4.83 4.14 -12.19
N SER A 122 4.08 4.94 -11.43
CA SER A 122 4.64 5.85 -10.42
C SER A 122 5.39 5.08 -9.34
N PHE A 123 4.81 3.99 -8.82
CA PHE A 123 5.49 3.13 -7.85
C PHE A 123 6.72 2.45 -8.42
N GLY A 124 6.65 1.98 -9.67
CA GLY A 124 7.79 1.38 -10.37
C GLY A 124 8.96 2.36 -10.49
N LEU A 125 8.70 3.58 -10.93
CA LEU A 125 9.73 4.62 -11.00
C LEU A 125 10.28 4.96 -9.63
N LEU A 126 9.42 5.12 -8.62
CA LEU A 126 9.82 5.48 -7.27
C LEU A 126 10.76 4.42 -6.68
N VAL A 127 10.39 3.14 -6.78
CA VAL A 127 11.24 2.02 -6.33
C VAL A 127 12.55 1.93 -7.13
N PHE A 128 12.48 2.15 -8.45
CA PHE A 128 13.66 2.15 -9.32
C PHE A 128 14.67 3.20 -8.88
N PHE A 129 14.26 4.48 -8.79
CA PHE A 129 15.15 5.56 -8.38
C PHE A 129 15.66 5.38 -6.95
N MET A 130 14.80 4.92 -6.03
CA MET A 130 15.22 4.63 -4.66
C MET A 130 16.30 3.55 -4.62
N SER A 131 16.13 2.46 -5.39
CA SER A 131 17.12 1.39 -5.50
C SER A 131 18.45 1.90 -6.05
N GLN A 132 18.43 2.71 -7.12
CA GLN A 132 19.64 3.28 -7.70
C GLN A 132 20.34 4.25 -6.73
N PHE A 133 19.57 5.09 -6.02
CA PHE A 133 20.13 6.01 -5.03
C PHE A 133 20.86 5.27 -3.90
N PHE A 134 20.26 4.21 -3.36
CA PHE A 134 20.90 3.38 -2.34
C PHE A 134 22.08 2.58 -2.87
N ALA A 135 22.05 2.16 -4.13
CA ALA A 135 23.18 1.50 -4.79
C ALA A 135 24.36 2.46 -4.95
N MET A 136 24.14 3.71 -5.33
CA MET A 136 25.20 4.73 -5.48
C MET A 136 25.78 5.21 -4.16
N ARG A 137 25.04 5.09 -3.05
CA ARG A 137 25.49 5.49 -1.71
C ARG A 137 26.37 4.43 -1.03
N ARG A 138 26.40 3.20 -1.54
CA ARG A 138 27.29 2.11 -1.10
C ARG A 138 28.60 2.16 -1.84
#